data_AF-A0A1X1YBW8-F1
#
_entry.id   AF-A0A1X1YBW8-F1
#
_cell.length_a   1.000
_cell.length_b   1.000
_cell.length_c   1.000
_cell.angle_alpha   90.00
_cell.angle_beta   90.00
_cell.angle_gamma   90.00
#
_symmetry.space_group_name_H-M   'P 1'
#
loop_
_entity.id
_entity.type
_entity.pdbx_description
1 polymer ?
#
loop_
_entity_poly.entity_id
_entity_poly.type
_entity_poly.pdbx_seq_one_letter_code
_entity_poly.pdbx_strand_id
1 'polypeptide(L)' 'MIRTLRFEHEGTAYRAEVDDNNDSESSDTVEVYGPDDRLISDYDTCEHTDEAVIAEARNEIR' A
#
# COMPACT_ATOMS: atom_id res chain seq x y z
N MET A 1 1.58 -11.05 -7.15
CA MET A 1 2.14 -10.23 -8.26
C MET A 1 2.33 -8.86 -7.67
N ILE A 2 3.55 -8.35 -7.67
CA ILE A 2 3.81 -7.07 -7.00
C ILE A 2 3.46 -5.92 -7.94
N ARG A 3 2.50 -5.08 -7.54
CA ARG A 3 2.24 -3.77 -8.15
C ARG A 3 2.73 -2.66 -7.23
N THR A 4 3.25 -1.58 -7.81
CA THR A 4 3.78 -0.45 -7.06
C THR A 4 2.89 0.78 -7.24
N LEU A 5 2.40 1.33 -6.13
CA LEU A 5 1.62 2.55 -6.08
C LEU A 5 2.46 3.69 -5.49
N ARG A 6 2.24 4.91 -5.99
CA ARG A 6 2.88 6.12 -5.46
C ARG A 6 1.81 7.12 -5.09
N PHE A 7 1.94 7.72 -3.91
CA PHE A 7 0.97 8.69 -3.42
C PHE A 7 1.65 9.77 -2.57
N GLU A 8 1.00 10.93 -2.49
CA GLU A 8 1.39 12.00 -1.58
C GLU A 8 0.52 11.97 -0.32
N HIS A 9 1.15 12.19 0.84
CA HIS A 9 0.51 12.39 2.13
C HIS A 9 1.23 13.53 2.86
N GLU A 10 0.50 14.56 3.28
CA GLU A 10 1.03 15.76 3.96
C GLU A 10 2.22 16.43 3.25
N GLY A 11 2.21 16.46 1.92
CA GLY A 11 3.29 17.05 1.10
C GLY A 11 4.55 16.20 1.00
N THR A 12 4.52 14.96 1.49
CA THR A 12 5.61 13.98 1.38
C THR A 12 5.19 12.84 0.44
N ALA A 13 6.13 12.37 -0.39
CA ALA A 13 5.90 11.28 -1.33
C ALA A 13 6.19 9.92 -0.68
N TYR A 14 5.27 8.97 -0.87
CA TYR A 14 5.32 7.61 -0.34
C TYR A 14 5.15 6.59 -1.48
N ARG A 15 5.58 5.36 -1.21
CA ARG A 15 5.41 4.20 -2.10
C ARG A 15 4.68 3.10 -1.34
N ALA A 16 3.68 2.48 -1.97
CA ALA A 16 3.12 1.23 -1.49
C ALA A 16 3.42 0.12 -2.50
N GLU A 17 3.86 -1.03 -2.01
CA GLU A 17 4.02 -2.25 -2.80
C GLU A 17 2.91 -3.21 -2.38
N VAL A 18 2.12 -3.65 -3.35
CA VAL A 18 0.98 -4.55 -3.13
C VAL A 18 1.34 -5.88 -3.75
N ASP A 19 1.52 -6.91 -2.94
CA ASP A 19 1.64 -8.27 -3.43
C ASP A 19 0.24 -8.88 -3.57
N ASP A 20 -0.22 -8.91 -4.82
CA ASP A 20 -1.50 -9.49 -5.22
C ASP A 20 -1.40 -11.02 -5.16
N ASN A 21 -1.97 -11.61 -4.12
CA ASN A 21 -2.10 -13.05 -3.99
C ASN A 21 -3.31 -13.46 -4.82
N ASN A 22 -3.09 -13.63 -6.14
CA ASN A 22 -4.03 -13.90 -7.24
C ASN A 22 -4.96 -15.15 -7.08
N ASP A 23 -5.51 -15.33 -5.90
CA ASP A 23 -6.57 -16.23 -5.48
C ASP A 23 -7.69 -15.32 -4.96
N SER A 24 -8.88 -15.36 -5.58
CA SER A 24 -10.02 -14.50 -5.21
C SER A 24 -10.52 -14.69 -3.76
N GLU A 25 -9.89 -15.55 -2.98
CA GLU A 25 -10.19 -15.86 -1.59
C GLU A 25 -9.11 -15.35 -0.61
N SER A 26 -7.99 -14.78 -1.10
CA SER A 26 -6.88 -14.31 -0.27
C SER A 26 -6.77 -12.79 -0.27
N SER A 27 -6.40 -12.22 0.88
CA SER A 27 -6.08 -10.81 1.00
C SER A 27 -4.75 -10.49 0.32
N ASP A 28 -4.68 -9.31 -0.28
CA ASP A 28 -3.44 -8.75 -0.80
C ASP A 28 -2.61 -8.21 0.37
N THR A 29 -1.30 -8.39 0.33
CA THR A 29 -0.41 -7.80 1.34
C THR A 29 0.14 -6.49 0.81
N VAL A 30 0.07 -5.43 1.62
CA VAL A 30 0.53 -4.08 1.28
C VAL A 30 1.68 -3.70 2.19
N GLU A 31 2.81 -3.30 1.60
CA GLU A 31 3.97 -2.75 2.27
C GLU A 31 4.11 -1.26 1.92
N VAL A 32 4.14 -0.40 2.93
CA VAL A 32 4.23 1.05 2.76
C VAL A 32 5.64 1.53 3.10
N TYR A 33 6.23 2.28 2.19
CA TYR A 33 7.58 2.82 2.26
C TYR A 33 7.54 4.35 2.33
N GLY A 34 8.31 4.90 3.27
CA GLY A 34 8.53 6.34 3.42
C GLY A 34 9.43 6.95 2.34
N PRO A 35 9.68 8.27 2.40
CA PRO A 35 10.50 8.98 1.42
C PRO A 35 11.97 8.51 1.37
N ASP A 36 12.47 7.93 2.47
CA ASP A 36 13.80 7.32 2.57
C ASP A 36 13.86 5.88 2.04
N ASP A 37 12.81 5.41 1.35
CA ASP A 37 12.64 4.03 0.86
C ASP A 37 12.66 2.97 1.98
N ARG A 38 12.39 3.39 3.22
CA ARG A 38 12.28 2.49 4.38
C ARG A 38 10.85 2.05 4.57
N LEU A 39 10.65 0.76 4.84
CA LEU A 39 9.37 0.22 5.27
C LEU A 39 8.92 0.92 6.56
N ILE A 40 7.69 1.46 6.55
CA ILE A 40 7.09 2.16 7.68
C ILE A 40 5.83 1.47 8.20
N SER A 41 5.10 0.75 7.35
CA SER A 41 3.93 -0.02 7.74
C SER A 41 3.73 -1.19 6.77
N ASP A 42 3.12 -2.27 7.25
CA ASP A 42 2.66 -3.40 6.45
C ASP A 42 1.29 -3.87 6.96
N TYR A 43 0.38 -4.23 6.05
CA TYR A 43 -0.97 -4.68 6.39
C TYR A 43 -1.57 -5.52 5.26
N ASP A 44 -2.56 -6.35 5.62
CA ASP A 44 -3.35 -7.09 4.65
C ASP A 44 -4.63 -6.32 4.29
N THR A 45 -5.00 -6.32 3.01
CA THR A 45 -6.20 -5.66 2.51
C THR A 45 -7.01 -6.57 1.60
N CYS A 46 -8.33 -6.38 1.60
CA CYS A 46 -9.23 -6.95 0.60
C CYS A 46 -9.57 -5.93 -0.51
N GLU A 47 -8.93 -4.75 -0.49
CA GLU A 47 -9.17 -3.71 -1.45
C GLU A 47 -8.45 -3.99 -2.77
N HIS A 48 -9.23 -4.18 -3.83
CA HIS A 48 -8.67 -4.54 -5.14
C HIS A 48 -8.35 -3.32 -6.03
N THR A 49 -8.75 -2.11 -5.62
CA THR A 49 -8.51 -0.88 -6.38
C THR A 49 -7.37 -0.05 -5.82
N ASP A 50 -6.56 0.56 -6.70
CA ASP A 50 -5.42 1.39 -6.30
C ASP A 50 -5.86 2.56 -5.39
N GLU A 51 -7.01 3.18 -5.67
CA GLU A 51 -7.53 4.31 -4.90
C GLU A 51 -7.89 3.92 -3.46
N ALA A 52 -8.50 2.76 -3.26
CA ALA A 52 -8.86 2.27 -1.94
C ALA A 52 -7.63 1.82 -1.15
N VAL A 53 -6.69 1.10 -1.79
CA VAL A 53 -5.41 0.75 -1.18
C VAL A 53 -4.64 1.99 -0.74
N ILE A 54 -4.59 3.05 -1.57
CA ILE A 54 -3.95 4.33 -1.20
C ILE A 54 -4.67 5.01 -0.03
N ALA A 55 -6.01 4.93 0.03
CA ALA A 55 -6.78 5.50 1.14
C ALA A 55 -6.45 4.80 2.47
N GLU A 56 -6.32 3.47 2.46
CA GLU A 56 -5.88 2.71 3.63
C GLU A 56 -4.42 3.02 3.99
N ALA A 57 -3.52 3.04 3.01
CA ALA A 57 -2.11 3.36 3.24
C ALA A 57 -1.93 4.73 3.90
N ARG A 58 -2.75 5.72 3.51
CA ARG A 58 -2.78 7.05 4.16
C ARG A 58 -3.30 7.00 5.59
N ASN A 59 -4.24 6.11 5.91
CA ASN A 59 -4.72 5.93 7.27
C ASN A 59 -3.66 5.27 8.17
N GLU A 60 -2.82 4.40 7.62
CA GLU A 60 -1.73 3.73 8.35
C GLU A 60 -0.56 4.66 8.69
N ILE A 61 -0.30 5.70 7.90
CA ILE A 61 0.85 6.60 8.08
C ILE A 61 0.63 7.68 9.17
N ARG A 62 -0.64 7.95 9.54
CA ARG A 62 -1.13 8.83 10.63
C ARG A 62 -0.30 10.02 11.10
#